data_AF-A0A7S0NI25-F1
#
_entry.id   AF-A0A7S0NI25-F1
#
_cell.length_a   1.000
_cell.length_b   1.000
_cell.length_c   1.000
_cell.angle_alpha   90.00
_cell.angle_beta   90.00
_cell.angle_gamma   90.00
#
_symmetry.space_group_name_H-M   'P 1'
#
loop_
_entity.id
_entity.type
_entity.pdbx_description
1 polymer ?
#
loop_
_entity_poly.entity_id
_entity_poly.type
_entity_poly.pdbx_seq_one_letter_code
_entity_poly.pdbx_strand_id
1 'polypeptide(L)'
;DGYDEGAGPFTLPGLLAAAVSDGYDECAQPPNLALPLMDFQRQTLAWMRDKERSERGLNGVFWEERRWADGGKYWYFPLAGELRLSEPPLVRGGMLSEEMGLGKTLEVLALVSADADAARAAAEAKTAAAKEEPPEAEEEGEEDR
;
A
#
# COMPACT_ATOMS: atom_id res chain seq x y z
N ASP A 1 -24.23 12.38 -21.79
CA ASP A 1 -24.85 11.70 -20.65
C ASP A 1 -24.07 11.91 -19.36
N GLY A 2 -24.52 12.86 -18.54
CA GLY A 2 -24.94 12.51 -17.18
C GLY A 2 -23.94 12.52 -16.01
N TYR A 3 -22.72 13.07 -16.12
CA TYR A 3 -21.95 13.35 -14.90
C TYR A 3 -22.36 14.70 -14.32
N ASP A 4 -23.22 14.58 -13.30
CA ASP A 4 -23.90 15.58 -12.50
C ASP A 4 -23.00 16.75 -12.04
N GLU A 5 -23.43 17.98 -12.30
CA GLU A 5 -22.90 19.23 -11.72
C GLU A 5 -23.13 19.32 -10.19
N GLY A 6 -23.59 18.24 -9.55
CA GLY A 6 -24.03 18.15 -8.16
C GLY A 6 -23.14 17.37 -7.19
N ALA A 7 -21.92 16.97 -7.57
CA ALA A 7 -20.99 16.32 -6.64
C ALA A 7 -20.41 17.32 -5.62
N GLY A 8 -21.25 17.76 -4.69
CA GLY A 8 -20.86 18.67 -3.61
C GLY A 8 -19.77 18.07 -2.72
N PRO A 9 -19.03 18.91 -1.98
CA PRO A 9 -18.07 18.41 -1.00
C PRO A 9 -18.79 17.53 0.03
N PHE A 10 -18.08 16.55 0.61
CA PHE A 10 -18.63 15.63 1.62
C PHE A 10 -19.69 14.65 1.11
N THR A 11 -19.73 14.39 -0.20
CA THR A 11 -20.64 13.42 -0.81
C THR A 11 -19.87 12.22 -1.36
N LEU A 12 -20.52 11.06 -1.39
CA LEU A 12 -19.94 9.86 -2.00
C LEU A 12 -19.60 10.08 -3.50
N PRO A 13 -20.47 10.70 -4.33
CA PRO A 13 -20.09 11.03 -5.71
C PRO A 13 -18.86 11.94 -5.81
N GLY A 14 -18.77 12.98 -4.97
CA GLY A 14 -17.59 13.87 -4.94
C GLY A 14 -16.31 13.15 -4.52
N LEU A 15 -16.41 12.26 -3.52
CA LEU A 15 -15.31 11.41 -3.10
C LEU A 15 -14.85 10.47 -4.23
N LEU A 16 -15.79 9.81 -4.89
CA LEU A 16 -15.48 8.89 -5.99
C LEU A 16 -14.87 9.63 -7.18
N ALA A 17 -15.41 10.79 -7.56
CA ALA A 17 -14.88 11.62 -8.64
C ALA A 17 -13.44 12.07 -8.35
N ALA A 18 -13.14 12.49 -7.12
CA ALA A 18 -11.79 12.89 -6.71
C ALA A 18 -10.78 11.72 -6.68
N ALA A 19 -11.26 10.48 -6.64
CA ALA A 19 -10.43 9.27 -6.62
C ALA A 19 -10.23 8.65 -8.03
N VAL A 20 -10.83 9.22 -9.07
CA VAL A 20 -10.63 8.77 -10.46
C VAL A 20 -9.19 9.04 -10.90
N SER A 21 -8.59 8.07 -11.58
CA SER A 21 -7.27 8.17 -12.21
C SER A 21 -7.44 8.12 -13.73
N ASP A 22 -6.65 8.90 -14.46
CA ASP A 22 -6.69 8.97 -15.94
C ASP A 22 -6.06 7.75 -16.65
N GLY A 23 -5.62 6.75 -15.89
CA GLY A 23 -4.94 5.56 -16.37
C GLY A 23 -3.65 5.28 -15.60
N TYR A 24 -2.88 4.32 -16.10
CA TYR A 24 -1.58 3.91 -15.57
C TYR A 24 -0.63 3.56 -16.71
N ASP A 25 0.66 3.86 -16.54
CA ASP A 25 1.68 3.40 -17.47
C ASP A 25 1.90 1.89 -17.32
N GLU A 26 2.25 1.21 -18.42
CA GLU A 26 2.59 -0.21 -18.36
C GLU A 26 3.97 -0.42 -17.71
N CYS A 27 4.09 -1.48 -16.89
CA CYS A 27 5.40 -1.91 -16.41
C CYS A 27 6.00 -3.00 -17.32
N ALA A 28 7.28 -3.31 -17.10
CA ALA A 28 7.92 -4.45 -17.75
C ALA A 28 7.28 -5.79 -17.36
N GLN A 29 7.36 -6.76 -18.26
CA GLN A 29 6.96 -8.15 -18.02
C GLN A 29 7.77 -8.75 -16.85
N PRO A 30 7.11 -9.38 -15.85
CA PRO A 30 7.83 -10.07 -14.78
C PRO A 30 8.67 -11.24 -15.34
N PRO A 31 9.97 -11.33 -14.98
CA PRO A 31 10.87 -12.32 -15.57
C PRO A 31 10.50 -13.77 -15.21
N ASN A 32 9.89 -13.97 -14.04
CA ASN A 32 9.50 -15.28 -13.52
C ASN A 32 8.10 -15.71 -13.98
N LEU A 33 7.50 -15.02 -14.95
CA LEU A 33 6.18 -15.34 -15.51
C LEU A 33 6.31 -15.73 -17.00
N ALA A 34 6.12 -17.02 -17.28
CA ALA A 34 6.25 -17.58 -18.63
C ALA A 34 5.15 -17.08 -19.60
N LEU A 35 3.98 -16.74 -19.08
CA LEU A 35 2.87 -16.21 -19.88
C LEU A 35 3.03 -14.70 -20.07
N PRO A 36 3.09 -14.20 -21.32
CA PRO A 36 3.15 -12.78 -21.58
C PRO A 36 1.84 -12.11 -21.16
N LEU A 37 1.95 -11.04 -20.37
CA LEU A 37 0.81 -10.22 -19.99
C LEU A 37 0.37 -9.35 -21.16
N MET A 38 -0.93 -9.07 -21.26
CA MET A 38 -1.47 -8.04 -22.16
C MET A 38 -1.12 -6.64 -21.64
N ASP A 39 -1.21 -5.62 -22.50
CA ASP A 39 -0.81 -4.24 -22.16
C ASP A 39 -1.58 -3.71 -20.94
N PHE A 40 -2.90 -3.88 -20.90
CA PHE A 40 -3.72 -3.47 -19.76
C PHE A 40 -3.34 -4.23 -18.48
N GLN A 41 -3.00 -5.52 -18.56
CA GLN A 41 -2.56 -6.31 -17.40
C GLN A 41 -1.23 -5.79 -16.84
N ARG A 42 -0.35 -5.27 -17.71
CA ARG A 42 0.90 -4.60 -17.29
C ARG A 42 0.64 -3.24 -16.65
N GLN A 43 -0.39 -2.51 -17.07
CA GLN A 43 -0.84 -1.27 -16.40
C GLN A 43 -1.42 -1.59 -15.02
N THR A 44 -2.28 -2.60 -14.93
CA THR A 44 -2.87 -3.07 -13.67
C THR A 44 -1.79 -3.57 -12.70
N LEU A 45 -0.79 -4.30 -13.19
CA LEU A 45 0.37 -4.71 -12.41
C LEU A 45 1.17 -3.50 -11.89
N ALA A 46 1.47 -2.52 -12.74
CA ALA A 46 2.15 -1.29 -12.34
C ALA A 46 1.39 -0.56 -11.21
N TRP A 47 0.08 -0.41 -11.39
CA TRP A 47 -0.81 0.18 -10.38
C TRP A 47 -0.76 -0.59 -9.06
N MET A 48 -0.88 -1.92 -9.08
CA MET A 48 -0.84 -2.73 -7.87
C MET A 48 0.48 -2.56 -7.12
N ARG A 49 1.63 -2.58 -7.82
CA ARG A 49 2.96 -2.40 -7.20
C ARG A 49 3.08 -1.04 -6.53
N ASP A 50 2.61 0.02 -7.17
CA ASP A 50 2.65 1.37 -6.58
C ASP A 50 1.75 1.46 -5.35
N LYS A 51 0.57 0.83 -5.37
CA LYS A 51 -0.31 0.78 -4.19
C LYS A 51 0.28 -0.04 -3.04
N GLU A 52 1.02 -1.10 -3.32
CA GLU A 52 1.72 -1.89 -2.30
C GLU A 52 2.99 -1.21 -1.75
N ARG A 53 3.60 -0.30 -2.52
CA ARG A 53 4.83 0.41 -2.14
C ARG A 53 4.62 1.84 -1.65
N SER A 54 3.40 2.37 -1.78
CA SER A 54 3.05 3.69 -1.27
C SER A 54 3.42 3.82 0.21
N GLU A 55 4.25 4.83 0.51
CA GLU A 55 4.78 5.09 1.85
C GLU A 55 3.64 5.26 2.86
N ARG A 56 2.65 6.10 2.51
CA ARG A 56 1.46 6.38 3.30
C ARG A 56 0.25 5.52 2.92
N GLY A 57 0.42 4.52 2.04
CA GLY A 57 -0.66 3.64 1.61
C GLY A 57 -1.91 4.39 1.12
N LEU A 58 -3.09 3.92 1.50
CA LEU A 58 -4.37 4.61 1.25
C LEU A 58 -4.49 5.95 1.99
N ASN A 59 -3.75 6.16 3.08
CA ASN A 59 -3.76 7.43 3.80
C ASN A 59 -3.16 8.55 2.94
N GLY A 60 -2.23 8.23 2.04
CA GLY A 60 -1.71 9.20 1.07
C GLY A 60 -2.76 9.72 0.08
N VAL A 61 -3.88 9.00 -0.08
CA VAL A 61 -4.98 9.38 -0.99
C VAL A 61 -6.02 10.24 -0.27
N PHE A 62 -6.37 9.87 0.97
CA PHE A 62 -7.53 10.45 1.66
C PHE A 62 -7.17 11.37 2.83
N TRP A 63 -6.00 11.20 3.46
CA TRP A 63 -5.67 11.81 4.75
C TRP A 63 -4.48 12.77 4.69
N GLU A 64 -4.70 13.97 5.21
CA GLU A 64 -3.67 14.98 5.39
C GLU A 64 -3.19 15.04 6.84
N GLU A 65 -1.88 15.11 7.07
CA GLU A 65 -1.34 15.54 8.36
C GLU A 65 -1.44 17.06 8.43
N ARG A 66 -2.11 17.60 9.45
CA ARG A 66 -2.24 19.02 9.72
C ARG A 66 -1.78 19.33 11.14
N ARG A 67 -1.63 20.62 11.45
CA ARG A 67 -1.18 21.10 12.76
C ARG A 67 -2.12 22.16 13.30
N TRP A 68 -2.41 22.07 14.59
CA TRP A 68 -3.07 23.11 15.36
C TRP A 68 -2.14 24.32 15.53
N ALA A 69 -2.70 25.45 15.95
CA ALA A 69 -1.93 26.66 16.22
C ALA A 69 -0.91 26.49 17.36
N ASP A 70 -1.16 25.55 18.28
CA ASP A 70 -0.26 25.17 19.37
C ASP A 70 0.83 24.15 18.97
N GLY A 71 0.84 23.71 17.70
CA GLY A 71 1.81 22.76 17.16
C GLY A 71 1.41 21.29 17.25
N GLY A 72 0.30 20.95 17.92
CA GLY A 72 -0.23 19.59 17.98
C GLY A 72 -0.64 19.07 16.60
N LYS A 73 -0.35 17.79 16.30
CA LYS A 73 -0.72 17.17 15.02
C LYS A 73 -2.13 16.60 15.06
N TYR A 74 -2.79 16.61 13.91
CA TYR A 74 -4.05 15.90 13.68
C TYR A 74 -4.13 15.45 12.22
N TRP A 75 -5.00 14.47 11.96
CA TRP A 75 -5.25 13.96 10.62
C TRP A 75 -6.63 14.38 10.17
N TYR A 76 -6.73 14.88 8.95
CA TYR A 76 -7.97 15.37 8.38
C TYR A 76 -8.24 14.70 7.03
N PHE A 77 -9.46 14.24 6.83
CA PHE A 77 -9.95 13.73 5.55
C PHE A 77 -10.91 14.76 4.93
N PRO A 78 -10.41 15.63 4.02
CA PRO A 78 -11.19 16.76 3.51
C PRO A 78 -12.47 16.36 2.79
N LEU A 79 -12.47 15.25 2.06
CA LEU A 79 -13.62 14.82 1.28
C LEU A 79 -14.71 14.16 2.13
N ALA A 80 -14.40 13.72 3.35
CA ALA A 80 -15.38 13.17 4.29
C ALA A 80 -15.70 14.11 5.47
N GLY A 81 -14.90 15.16 5.66
CA GLY A 81 -15.03 16.05 6.82
C GLY A 81 -14.64 15.38 8.13
N GLU A 82 -13.81 14.33 8.08
CA GLU A 82 -13.43 13.55 9.25
C GLU A 82 -12.12 14.06 9.85
N LEU A 83 -12.07 14.16 11.18
CA LEU A 83 -10.88 14.54 11.95
C LEU A 83 -10.49 13.43 12.92
N ARG A 84 -9.20 13.13 13.00
CA ARG A 84 -8.62 12.19 13.95
C ARG A 84 -7.43 12.80 14.69
N LEU A 85 -7.32 12.47 15.98
CA LEU A 85 -6.19 12.86 16.83
C LEU A 85 -5.04 11.84 16.82
N SER A 86 -5.26 10.67 16.21
CA SER A 86 -4.27 9.62 16.03
C SER A 86 -4.13 9.28 14.54
N GLU A 87 -2.95 8.84 14.14
CA GLU A 87 -2.71 8.43 12.76
C GLU A 87 -3.66 7.30 12.35
N PRO A 88 -4.35 7.41 11.19
CA PRO A 88 -5.13 6.30 10.67
C PRO A 88 -4.23 5.09 10.41
N PRO A 89 -4.72 3.85 10.61
CA PRO A 89 -3.94 2.65 10.31
C PRO A 89 -3.37 2.67 8.89
N LEU A 90 -2.11 2.26 8.74
CA LEU A 90 -1.48 2.16 7.45
C LEU A 90 -2.01 0.94 6.70
N VAL A 91 -2.71 1.18 5.60
CA VAL A 91 -3.22 0.13 4.70
C VAL A 91 -2.60 0.34 3.32
N ARG A 92 -1.96 -0.70 2.78
CA ARG A 92 -1.36 -0.69 1.44
C ARG A 92 -2.11 -1.64 0.51
N GLY A 93 -1.94 -1.44 -0.79
CA GLY A 93 -2.69 -2.16 -1.83
C GLY A 93 -4.02 -1.49 -2.15
N GLY A 94 -4.96 -2.27 -2.67
CA GLY A 94 -6.26 -1.79 -3.11
C GLY A 94 -7.20 -2.92 -3.51
N MET A 95 -8.34 -2.57 -4.11
CA MET A 95 -9.31 -3.52 -4.63
C MET A 95 -9.20 -3.61 -6.15
N LEU A 96 -9.01 -4.82 -6.67
CA LEU A 96 -9.01 -5.11 -8.10
C LEU A 96 -10.41 -5.61 -8.50
N SER A 97 -11.17 -4.79 -9.23
CA SER A 97 -12.60 -5.03 -9.51
C SER A 97 -12.95 -4.88 -11.00
N GLU A 98 -12.06 -5.34 -11.87
CA GLU A 98 -12.27 -5.35 -13.31
C GLU A 98 -13.29 -6.41 -13.76
N GLU A 99 -13.72 -6.34 -15.03
CA GLU A 99 -14.66 -7.30 -15.62
C GLU A 99 -14.17 -8.76 -15.54
N MET A 100 -15.12 -9.70 -15.48
CA MET A 100 -14.81 -11.12 -15.55
C MET A 100 -14.14 -11.48 -16.88
N GLY A 101 -13.18 -12.40 -16.84
CA GLY A 101 -12.45 -12.85 -18.04
C GLY A 101 -11.19 -12.05 -18.38
N LEU A 102 -10.93 -10.89 -17.76
CA LEU A 102 -9.74 -10.07 -18.01
C LEU A 102 -8.43 -10.63 -17.42
N GLY A 103 -8.51 -11.72 -16.64
CA GLY A 103 -7.32 -12.41 -16.16
C GLY A 103 -6.78 -11.91 -14.82
N LYS A 104 -7.62 -11.34 -13.95
CA LYS A 104 -7.26 -10.92 -12.58
C LYS A 104 -6.41 -11.92 -11.79
N THR A 105 -6.65 -13.23 -11.95
CA THR A 105 -5.82 -14.26 -11.34
C THR A 105 -4.37 -14.21 -11.83
N LEU A 106 -4.19 -14.07 -13.15
CA LEU A 106 -2.86 -13.94 -13.75
C LEU A 106 -2.17 -12.65 -13.30
N GLU A 107 -2.91 -11.54 -13.17
CA GLU A 107 -2.39 -10.26 -12.68
C GLU A 107 -1.89 -10.36 -11.23
N VAL A 108 -2.67 -10.99 -10.34
CA VAL A 108 -2.25 -11.21 -8.94
C VAL A 108 -1.03 -12.14 -8.87
N LEU A 109 -0.99 -13.20 -9.68
CA LEU A 109 0.20 -14.06 -9.76
C LEU A 109 1.42 -13.31 -10.30
N ALA A 110 1.22 -12.41 -11.27
CA ALA A 110 2.26 -11.55 -11.80
C ALA A 110 2.82 -10.60 -10.74
N LEU A 111 1.95 -10.03 -9.89
CA LEU A 111 2.35 -9.19 -8.75
C LEU A 111 3.24 -9.96 -7.76
N VAL A 112 2.78 -11.13 -7.32
CA VAL A 112 3.55 -12.00 -6.42
C VAL A 112 4.89 -12.39 -7.04
N SER A 113 4.89 -12.73 -8.33
CA SER A 113 6.09 -13.12 -9.09
C SER A 113 7.09 -11.97 -9.24
N ALA A 114 6.60 -10.74 -9.46
CA ALA A 114 7.43 -9.54 -9.64
C ALA A 114 8.17 -9.12 -8.37
N ASP A 115 7.67 -9.50 -7.19
CA ASP A 115 8.25 -9.15 -5.89
C ASP A 115 8.85 -10.36 -5.15
N ALA A 116 8.78 -11.56 -5.74
CA ALA A 116 9.24 -12.82 -5.14
C ALA A 116 10.72 -12.79 -4.73
N ASP A 117 11.60 -12.27 -5.59
CA ASP A 117 13.05 -12.24 -5.31
C ASP A 117 13.39 -11.30 -4.15
N ALA A 118 12.75 -10.13 -4.12
CA ALA A 118 12.89 -9.17 -3.02
C ALA A 118 12.34 -9.74 -1.71
N ALA A 119 11.19 -10.43 -1.76
CA ALA A 119 10.61 -11.10 -0.61
C ALA A 119 11.51 -12.22 -0.07
N ARG A 120 12.14 -13.00 -0.96
CA ARG A 120 13.09 -14.05 -0.59
C ARG A 120 14.33 -13.48 0.09
N ALA A 121 14.94 -12.45 -0.49
CA ALA A 121 16.09 -11.77 0.10
C ALA A 121 15.76 -11.17 1.49
N ALA A 122 14.59 -10.55 1.64
CA ALA A 122 14.13 -10.01 2.92
C ALA A 122 13.91 -11.11 3.97
N ALA A 123 13.39 -12.28 3.58
CA ALA A 123 13.21 -13.42 4.48
C ALA A 123 14.55 -14.04 4.92
N GLU A 124 15.51 -14.15 4.00
CA GLU A 124 16.87 -14.62 4.30
C GLU A 124 17.58 -13.66 5.27
N ALA A 125 17.50 -12.35 5.03
CA ALA A 125 18.06 -11.33 5.93
C ALA A 125 17.44 -11.38 7.34
N LYS A 126 16.12 -11.52 7.45
CA LYS A 126 15.43 -11.68 8.75
C LYS A 126 15.88 -12.94 9.49
N THR A 127 16.11 -14.04 8.77
CA THR A 127 16.56 -15.30 9.34
C THR A 127 18.00 -15.21 9.85
N ALA A 128 18.86 -14.47 9.15
CA ALA A 128 20.23 -14.22 9.57
C ALA A 128 20.29 -13.33 10.83
N ALA A 129 19.52 -12.24 10.87
CA ALA A 129 19.47 -11.34 12.02
C ALA A 129 18.98 -12.04 13.31
N ALA A 130 18.03 -12.98 13.19
CA ALA A 130 17.54 -13.76 14.33
C ALA A 130 18.55 -14.78 14.89
N LYS A 131 19.65 -15.08 14.17
CA LYS A 131 20.72 -15.97 14.63
C LYS A 131 21.88 -15.25 15.31
N GLU A 132 21.92 -13.92 15.25
CA GLU A 132 23.00 -13.09 15.81
C GLU A 132 22.65 -12.46 17.17
N GLU A 133 21.47 -12.72 17.76
CA GLU A 133 21.20 -12.32 19.16
C GLU A 133 22.11 -13.12 20.11
N PRO A 134 22.93 -12.45 20.95
CA PRO A 134 23.90 -13.13 21.79
C PRO A 134 23.21 -13.89 22.94
N PRO A 135 23.82 -14.98 23.44
CA PRO A 135 23.29 -15.71 24.60
C PRO A 135 23.20 -14.77 25.81
N GLU A 136 22.05 -14.81 26.48
CA GLU A 136 21.81 -14.13 27.75
C GLU A 136 23.00 -14.36 28.68
N ALA A 137 23.61 -13.27 29.15
CA ALA A 137 24.67 -13.34 30.13
C ALA A 137 24.11 -14.02 31.38
N GLU A 138 24.65 -15.19 31.70
CA GLU A 138 24.41 -15.89 32.96
C GLU A 138 24.71 -14.90 34.10
N GLU A 139 23.71 -14.60 34.94
CA GLU A 139 23.92 -13.92 36.22
C GLU A 139 24.85 -14.80 37.05
N GLU A 140 26.14 -14.50 37.04
CA GLU A 140 27.07 -15.03 38.03
C GLU A 140 26.59 -14.55 39.40
N GLY A 141 26.21 -15.52 40.23
CA GLY A 141 25.78 -15.31 41.60
C GLY A 141 26.79 -14.49 42.39
N GLU A 142 26.29 -13.42 42.99
CA GLU A 142 26.99 -12.68 44.03
C GLU A 142 26.99 -13.56 45.30
N GLU A 143 28.02 -14.40 45.41
CA GLU A 143 28.44 -15.04 46.65
C GLU A 143 29.58 -14.19 47.27
N ASP A 144 29.44 -13.93 48.57
CA ASP A 144 30.49 -13.50 49.53
C ASP A 144 30.60 -11.99 49.88
N ARG A 145 29.85 -11.54 50.91
CA ARG A 145 30.37 -11.24 52.28
C ARG A 145 29.34 -10.64 53.24
#